data_AF-A0A7X8D1U9-F1
#
_entry.id   AF-A0A7X8D1U9-F1
#
_cell.length_a   1.000
_cell.length_b   1.000
_cell.length_c   1.000
_cell.angle_alpha   90.00
_cell.angle_beta   90.00
_cell.angle_gamma   90.00
#
_symmetry.space_group_name_H-M   'P 1'
#
loop_
_entity.id
_entity.type
_entity.pdbx_description
1 polymer ?
#
loop_
_entity_poly.entity_id
_entity_poly.type
_entity_poly.pdbx_seq_one_letter_code
_entity_poly.pdbx_strand_id
1 'polypeptide(L)'
;MIKLYYLPLDNIEVTSPYGKRNIRVNNKYYWWHNGVDLKANINTPVYAIASGKVMAAAHSNSYGYYLAIDHGNYASLYGHLASFKLKNGDLAKAGAIIGYSGNTGDVTGPHLHFEIRLGKYENFWDRAYCDSNVFMNTVDPMLFIDKFIQRNKKLSLEESINLVKSAAGLEERTMEYIASHYKFGEDLVKKLAKAINL
;
A
#
# COMPACT_ATOMS: atom_id res chain seq x y z
N MET A 1 -6.90 -6.86 11.61
CA MET A 1 -6.30 -7.25 10.31
C MET A 1 -5.96 -5.99 9.53
N ILE A 2 -4.75 -5.89 8.98
CA ILE A 2 -4.33 -4.74 8.17
C ILE A 2 -5.04 -4.79 6.83
N LYS A 3 -5.67 -3.68 6.43
CA LYS A 3 -6.45 -3.60 5.19
C LYS A 3 -6.29 -2.23 4.55
N LEU A 4 -5.88 -2.23 3.30
CA LEU A 4 -5.83 -1.03 2.47
C LEU A 4 -7.22 -0.76 1.89
N TYR A 5 -7.60 0.51 1.88
CA TYR A 5 -8.80 1.06 1.26
C TYR A 5 -8.48 1.94 0.06
N TYR A 6 -7.23 2.39 -0.06
CA TYR A 6 -6.70 3.12 -1.21
C TYR A 6 -5.20 2.81 -1.38
N LEU A 7 -4.63 3.13 -2.54
CA LEU A 7 -3.19 3.03 -2.81
C LEU A 7 -2.47 4.30 -2.35
N PRO A 8 -1.20 4.23 -1.90
CA PRO A 8 -0.46 5.41 -1.48
C PRO A 8 -0.12 6.37 -2.64
N LEU A 9 -0.12 5.87 -3.88
CA LEU A 9 0.11 6.59 -5.14
C LEU A 9 -0.83 6.05 -6.22
N ASP A 10 -1.05 6.82 -7.29
CA ASP A 10 -1.85 6.40 -8.44
C ASP A 10 -1.18 5.30 -9.27
N ASN A 11 0.16 5.28 -9.31
CA ASN A 11 0.95 4.23 -9.94
C ASN A 11 1.92 3.62 -8.92
N ILE A 12 2.00 2.28 -8.88
CA ILE A 12 2.88 1.54 -7.98
C ILE A 12 3.98 0.90 -8.82
N GLU A 13 5.17 1.49 -8.76
CA GLU A 13 6.39 0.96 -9.36
C GLU A 13 7.47 0.95 -8.26
N VAL A 14 7.93 -0.23 -7.87
CA VAL A 14 8.92 -0.40 -6.80
C VAL A 14 10.31 -0.10 -7.33
N THR A 15 11.02 0.84 -6.69
CA THR A 15 12.43 1.15 -6.97
C THR A 15 13.37 0.51 -5.95
N SER A 16 12.91 0.33 -4.70
CA SER A 16 13.65 -0.40 -3.67
C SER A 16 12.68 -1.24 -2.81
N PRO A 17 12.85 -2.57 -2.76
CA PRO A 17 11.96 -3.46 -2.01
C PRO A 17 12.23 -3.39 -0.50
N TYR A 18 11.27 -3.90 0.28
CA TYR A 18 11.38 -4.11 1.72
C TYR A 18 12.44 -5.16 2.08
N GLY A 19 13.12 -4.97 3.22
CA GLY A 19 14.03 -5.97 3.80
C GLY A 19 15.52 -5.64 3.64
N LYS A 20 16.37 -6.68 3.56
CA LYS A 20 17.83 -6.51 3.49
C LYS A 20 18.23 -5.78 2.22
N ARG A 21 19.08 -4.77 2.35
CA ARG A 21 19.70 -4.04 1.24
C ARG A 21 21.17 -3.77 1.51
N ASN A 22 21.89 -3.26 0.53
CA ASN A 22 23.29 -2.87 0.67
C ASN A 22 23.50 -1.58 -0.13
N ILE A 23 23.22 -0.43 0.49
CA ILE A 23 23.35 0.87 -0.16
C ILE A 23 24.07 1.88 0.74
N ARG A 24 24.65 2.90 0.11
CA ARG A 24 25.19 4.08 0.79
C ARG A 24 24.40 5.32 0.39
N VAL A 25 24.01 6.11 1.39
CA VAL A 25 23.33 7.40 1.20
C VAL A 25 23.97 8.39 2.15
N ASN A 26 24.41 9.55 1.64
CA ASN A 26 25.09 10.58 2.43
C ASN A 26 26.24 10.03 3.30
N ASN A 27 27.07 9.16 2.73
CA ASN A 27 28.18 8.44 3.38
C ASN A 27 27.80 7.50 4.55
N LYS A 28 26.50 7.24 4.76
CA LYS A 28 26.01 6.26 5.73
C LYS A 28 25.62 4.95 5.04
N TYR A 29 25.85 3.84 5.73
CA TYR A 29 25.53 2.52 5.23
C TYR A 29 24.15 2.07 5.73
N TYR A 30 23.29 1.62 4.81
CA TYR A 30 21.97 1.10 5.10
C TYR A 30 21.88 -0.35 4.66
N TRP A 31 21.73 -1.25 5.65
CA TRP A 31 21.69 -2.70 5.45
C TRP A 31 20.28 -3.31 5.56
N TRP A 32 19.32 -2.52 6.04
CA TRP A 32 17.90 -2.88 6.15
C TRP A 32 17.01 -1.74 5.63
N HIS A 33 15.86 -2.10 5.08
CA HIS A 33 14.85 -1.20 4.56
C HIS A 33 13.51 -1.48 5.24
N ASN A 34 13.04 -0.53 6.05
CA ASN A 34 11.83 -0.67 6.87
C ASN A 34 10.52 -0.52 6.08
N GLY A 35 10.60 -0.17 4.80
CA GLY A 35 9.47 0.10 3.92
C GLY A 35 9.75 -0.31 2.50
N VAL A 36 9.00 0.26 1.58
CA VAL A 36 9.19 0.14 0.14
C VAL A 36 9.35 1.53 -0.45
N ASP A 37 10.27 1.67 -1.40
CA ASP A 37 10.46 2.91 -2.15
C ASP A 37 9.67 2.79 -3.45
N LEU A 38 8.73 3.70 -3.64
CA LEU A 38 7.84 3.77 -4.78
C LEU A 38 8.22 4.95 -5.67
N LYS A 39 8.38 4.70 -6.97
CA LYS A 39 8.71 5.74 -7.94
C LYS A 39 7.66 6.84 -7.93
N ALA A 40 8.10 8.08 -7.71
CA ALA A 40 7.25 9.25 -7.77
C ALA A 40 8.10 10.47 -8.12
N ASN A 41 7.59 11.31 -9.02
CA ASN A 41 8.20 12.62 -9.26
C ASN A 41 7.91 13.55 -8.08
N ILE A 42 8.71 14.61 -7.90
CA ILE A 42 8.38 15.66 -6.93
C ILE A 42 6.98 16.22 -7.23
N ASN A 43 6.20 16.48 -6.18
CA ASN A 43 4.82 16.96 -6.22
C ASN A 43 3.78 15.95 -6.74
N THR A 44 4.08 14.64 -6.77
CA THR A 44 3.06 13.61 -7.03
C THR A 44 2.12 13.52 -5.81
N PRO A 45 0.78 13.50 -5.98
CA PRO A 45 -0.14 13.34 -4.86
C PRO A 45 0.09 12.05 -4.08
N VAL A 46 0.13 12.15 -2.75
CA VAL A 46 0.24 11.01 -1.84
C VAL A 46 -1.07 10.86 -1.07
N TYR A 47 -1.58 9.63 -0.99
CA TYR A 47 -2.90 9.34 -0.45
C TYR A 47 -2.84 8.53 0.84
N ALA A 48 -3.79 8.78 1.75
CA ALA A 48 -4.01 7.95 2.93
C ALA A 48 -4.54 6.57 2.51
N ILE A 49 -3.83 5.50 2.91
CA ILE A 49 -4.20 4.13 2.54
C ILE A 49 -5.43 3.62 3.29
N ALA A 50 -5.72 4.21 4.45
CA ALA A 50 -6.87 3.93 5.30
C ALA A 50 -7.18 5.18 6.13
N SER A 51 -8.40 5.27 6.66
CA SER A 51 -8.74 6.37 7.56
C SER A 51 -7.98 6.24 8.88
N GLY A 52 -7.63 7.36 9.50
CA GLY A 52 -6.86 7.35 10.73
C GLY A 52 -6.56 8.75 11.26
N LYS A 53 -5.84 8.81 12.38
CA LYS A 53 -5.39 10.06 12.98
C LYS A 53 -3.94 10.32 12.62
N VAL A 54 -3.63 11.53 12.17
CA VAL A 54 -2.26 11.96 11.90
C VAL A 54 -1.54 12.13 13.24
N MET A 55 -0.54 11.30 13.48
CA MET A 55 0.26 11.30 14.71
C MET A 55 1.56 12.09 14.55
N ALA A 56 2.10 12.12 13.33
CA ALA A 56 3.24 12.96 12.98
C ALA A 56 3.06 13.55 11.57
N ALA A 57 3.33 14.84 11.44
CA ALA A 57 3.56 15.62 10.25
C ALA A 57 4.81 16.46 10.56
N ALA A 58 5.98 15.87 10.35
CA ALA A 58 7.23 16.32 10.96
C ALA A 58 8.41 16.19 10.00
N HIS A 59 9.54 16.77 10.39
CA HIS A 59 10.80 16.64 9.65
C HIS A 59 11.81 15.81 10.46
N SER A 60 12.56 14.94 9.78
CA SER A 60 13.74 14.28 10.34
C SER A 60 14.86 14.22 9.30
N ASN A 61 16.10 14.04 9.74
CA ASN A 61 17.23 13.95 8.81
C ASN A 61 17.14 12.74 7.87
N SER A 62 16.61 11.60 8.35
CA SER A 62 16.49 10.39 7.54
C SER A 62 15.27 10.45 6.61
N TYR A 63 14.07 10.58 7.17
CA TYR A 63 12.82 10.55 6.40
C TYR A 63 12.52 11.85 5.67
N GLY A 64 13.27 12.93 5.91
CA GLY A 64 12.90 14.26 5.45
C GLY A 64 11.58 14.68 6.08
N TYR A 65 10.74 15.35 5.29
CA TYR A 65 9.35 15.57 5.67
C TYR A 65 8.58 14.26 5.58
N TYR A 66 7.92 13.89 6.67
CA TYR A 66 7.14 12.66 6.73
C TYR A 66 5.81 12.84 7.45
N LEU A 67 4.86 12.00 7.07
CA LEU A 67 3.57 11.83 7.74
C LEU A 67 3.48 10.42 8.31
N ALA A 68 2.95 10.28 9.53
CA ALA A 68 2.58 9.01 10.12
C ALA A 68 1.12 9.05 10.56
N ILE A 69 0.34 8.03 10.17
CA ILE A 69 -1.09 7.93 10.44
C ILE A 69 -1.35 6.66 11.24
N ASP A 70 -2.01 6.80 12.38
CA ASP A 70 -2.47 5.69 13.21
C ASP A 70 -3.88 5.26 12.77
N HIS A 71 -4.03 3.98 12.44
CA HIS A 71 -5.28 3.36 12.02
C HIS A 71 -5.91 2.48 13.13
N GLY A 72 -5.43 2.59 14.36
CA GLY A 72 -5.90 1.92 15.57
C GLY A 72 -5.13 0.64 15.91
N ASN A 73 -4.92 -0.25 14.93
CA ASN A 73 -4.22 -1.54 15.14
C ASN A 73 -2.89 -1.64 14.36
N TYR A 74 -2.62 -0.67 13.50
CA TYR A 74 -1.42 -0.54 12.70
C TYR A 74 -1.25 0.94 12.34
N ALA A 75 -0.06 1.32 11.92
CA ALA A 75 0.23 2.66 11.43
C ALA A 75 0.87 2.61 10.05
N SER A 76 0.76 3.71 9.31
CA SER A 76 1.46 3.93 8.04
C SER A 76 2.38 5.14 8.16
N LEU A 77 3.50 5.10 7.44
CA LEU A 77 4.40 6.25 7.29
C LEU A 77 4.71 6.54 5.83
N TYR A 78 4.78 7.83 5.53
CA TYR A 78 4.98 8.41 4.22
C TYR A 78 6.17 9.37 4.31
N GLY A 79 7.33 8.96 3.83
CA GLY A 79 8.58 9.70 3.90
C GLY A 79 8.91 10.47 2.63
N HIS A 80 9.97 11.27 2.72
CA HIS A 80 10.59 12.06 1.65
C HIS A 80 9.63 13.03 0.97
N LEU A 81 8.62 13.51 1.68
CA LEU A 81 7.61 14.42 1.15
C LEU A 81 8.19 15.79 0.81
N ALA A 82 7.54 16.50 -0.11
CA ALA A 82 7.81 17.90 -0.39
C ALA A 82 6.96 18.82 0.50
N SER A 83 5.72 18.41 0.81
CA SER A 83 4.79 19.19 1.63
C SER A 83 3.67 18.34 2.21
N PHE A 84 3.01 18.87 3.25
CA PHE A 84 1.85 18.26 3.91
C PHE A 84 0.55 18.97 3.54
N LYS A 85 -0.56 18.24 3.54
CA LYS A 85 -1.94 18.78 3.51
C LYS A 85 -2.63 18.70 4.87
N LEU A 86 -2.10 17.88 5.78
CA LEU A 86 -2.62 17.64 7.12
C LEU A 86 -1.54 17.94 8.16
N LYS A 87 -1.98 18.24 9.39
CA LYS A 87 -1.12 18.47 10.56
C LYS A 87 -1.40 17.44 11.66
N ASN A 88 -0.54 17.43 12.68
CA ASN A 88 -0.71 16.56 13.86
C ASN A 88 -2.11 16.73 14.47
N GLY A 89 -2.77 15.60 14.74
CA GLY A 89 -4.10 15.53 15.31
C GLY A 89 -5.24 15.49 14.30
N ASP A 90 -5.01 15.84 13.03
CA ASP A 90 -6.04 15.80 11.99
C ASP A 90 -6.50 14.36 11.70
N LEU A 91 -7.73 14.23 11.21
CA LEU A 91 -8.28 12.97 10.73
C LEU A 91 -8.08 12.86 9.22
N ALA A 92 -7.31 11.86 8.79
CA ALA A 92 -7.20 11.50 7.39
C ALA A 92 -8.32 10.52 7.03
N LYS A 93 -9.02 10.78 5.91
CA LYS A 93 -9.94 9.81 5.31
C LYS A 93 -9.17 8.94 4.32
N ALA A 94 -9.52 7.66 4.20
CA ALA A 94 -8.98 6.80 3.15
C ALA A 94 -9.14 7.46 1.76
N GLY A 95 -8.07 7.47 0.97
CA GLY A 95 -8.02 8.09 -0.36
C GLY A 95 -7.91 9.61 -0.36
N ALA A 96 -7.89 10.28 0.80
CA ALA A 96 -7.62 11.71 0.86
C ALA A 96 -6.14 11.99 0.52
N ILE A 97 -5.89 13.08 -0.20
CA ILE A 97 -4.53 13.59 -0.41
C ILE A 97 -4.00 14.11 0.93
N ILE A 98 -2.91 13.52 1.41
CA ILE A 98 -2.29 13.88 2.69
C ILE A 98 -1.05 14.76 2.53
N GLY A 99 -0.50 14.81 1.32
CA GLY A 99 0.68 15.58 0.97
C GLY A 99 1.12 15.28 -0.45
N TYR A 100 2.36 15.66 -0.76
CA TYR A 100 2.97 15.36 -2.05
C TYR A 100 4.38 14.80 -1.88
N SER A 101 4.75 13.85 -2.74
CA SER A 101 6.09 13.26 -2.78
C SER A 101 7.15 14.32 -3.06
N GLY A 102 8.37 14.04 -2.63
CA GLY A 102 9.47 14.97 -2.77
C GLY A 102 10.81 14.26 -2.87
N ASN A 103 11.83 14.89 -2.31
CA ASN A 103 13.21 14.42 -2.33
C ASN A 103 13.95 14.95 -1.08
N THR A 104 13.29 14.92 0.08
CA THR A 104 13.84 15.44 1.34
C THR A 104 14.39 14.32 2.22
N GLY A 105 15.43 14.62 3.01
CA GLY A 105 16.09 13.65 3.89
C GLY A 105 17.21 12.86 3.20
N ASP A 106 17.48 11.64 3.69
CA ASP A 106 18.51 10.76 3.16
C ASP A 106 17.95 9.98 1.95
N VAL A 107 18.02 10.59 0.76
CA VAL A 107 17.49 10.06 -0.51
C VAL A 107 18.54 10.04 -1.62
N THR A 108 18.39 9.12 -2.58
CA THR A 108 19.22 9.06 -3.81
C THR A 108 18.54 9.73 -5.02
N GLY A 109 17.25 10.00 -4.94
CA GLY A 109 16.44 10.66 -5.97
C GLY A 109 14.96 10.68 -5.58
N PRO A 110 14.10 11.41 -6.32
CA PRO A 110 12.68 11.55 -5.97
C PRO A 110 11.93 10.21 -5.93
N HIS A 111 11.25 9.94 -4.82
CA HIS A 111 10.38 8.78 -4.61
C HIS A 111 9.49 9.00 -3.37
N LEU A 112 8.54 8.10 -3.15
CA LEU A 112 7.84 7.96 -1.88
C LEU A 112 8.41 6.78 -1.12
N HIS A 113 8.96 7.02 0.06
CA HIS A 113 9.25 5.95 1.01
C HIS A 113 7.98 5.63 1.80
N PHE A 114 7.51 4.39 1.74
CA PHE A 114 6.25 3.98 2.34
C PHE A 114 6.45 2.80 3.29
N GLU A 115 5.92 2.92 4.50
CA GLU A 115 6.00 1.87 5.52
C GLU A 115 4.63 1.50 6.07
N ILE A 116 4.50 0.25 6.50
CA ILE A 116 3.42 -0.23 7.35
C ILE A 116 4.06 -0.78 8.63
N ARG A 117 3.59 -0.31 9.78
CA ARG A 117 4.07 -0.73 11.10
C ARG A 117 2.96 -1.42 11.89
N LEU A 118 3.33 -2.47 12.61
CA LEU A 118 2.41 -3.23 13.45
C LEU A 118 2.17 -2.51 14.77
N GLY A 119 0.91 -2.47 15.21
CA GLY A 119 0.51 -1.80 16.45
C GLY A 119 0.22 -0.30 16.29
N LYS A 120 -0.11 0.34 17.41
CA LYS A 120 -0.42 1.78 17.48
C LYS A 120 0.83 2.62 17.29
N TYR A 121 0.64 3.92 17.02
CA TYR A 121 1.75 4.84 16.88
C TYR A 121 2.63 4.96 18.15
N GLU A 122 2.07 4.66 19.33
CA GLU A 122 2.83 4.63 20.59
C GLU A 122 4.03 3.66 20.54
N ASN A 123 3.87 2.53 19.84
CA ASN A 123 4.91 1.51 19.69
C ASN A 123 5.67 1.66 18.35
N PHE A 124 5.44 2.77 17.64
CA PHE A 124 5.90 2.94 16.26
C PHE A 124 7.41 2.86 16.16
N TRP A 125 8.12 3.44 17.13
CA TRP A 125 9.58 3.54 17.14
C TRP A 125 10.25 2.35 17.83
N ASP A 126 9.48 1.39 18.33
CA ASP A 126 10.02 0.22 18.98
C ASP A 126 10.71 -0.70 17.98
N ARG A 127 11.83 -1.27 18.41
CA ARG A 127 12.50 -2.31 17.63
C ARG A 127 11.70 -3.59 17.69
N ALA A 128 11.71 -4.34 16.60
CA ALA A 128 11.23 -5.71 16.64
C ALA A 128 12.17 -6.52 17.56
N TYR A 129 11.68 -6.96 18.71
CA TYR A 129 12.48 -7.74 19.67
C TYR A 129 12.82 -9.16 19.16
N CYS A 130 12.21 -9.61 18.06
CA CYS A 130 12.30 -10.98 17.55
C CYS A 130 13.37 -11.23 16.48
N ASP A 131 13.94 -10.18 15.87
CA ASP A 131 15.03 -10.32 14.90
C ASP A 131 15.98 -9.14 15.03
N SER A 132 17.22 -9.39 15.44
CA SER A 132 18.27 -8.37 15.54
C SER A 132 18.60 -7.72 14.19
N ASN A 133 18.17 -8.33 13.08
CA ASN A 133 18.30 -7.80 11.74
C ASN A 133 17.17 -6.81 11.35
N VAL A 134 16.08 -6.74 12.11
CA VAL A 134 14.93 -5.87 11.82
C VAL A 134 15.00 -4.66 12.74
N PHE A 135 15.18 -3.48 12.15
CA PHE A 135 15.41 -2.27 12.94
C PHE A 135 14.13 -1.77 13.65
N MET A 136 12.95 -2.01 13.09
CA MET A 136 11.66 -1.48 13.56
C MET A 136 10.53 -2.50 13.35
N ASN A 137 9.41 -2.38 14.07
CA ASN A 137 8.26 -3.28 13.94
C ASN A 137 7.45 -3.06 12.64
N THR A 138 8.11 -3.27 11.49
CA THR A 138 7.58 -3.06 10.16
C THR A 138 7.28 -4.38 9.45
N VAL A 139 6.43 -4.30 8.43
CA VAL A 139 6.09 -5.42 7.55
C VAL A 139 6.16 -4.97 6.10
N ASP A 140 6.39 -5.91 5.19
CA ASP A 140 6.42 -5.64 3.76
C ASP A 140 5.09 -5.03 3.29
N PRO A 141 5.08 -3.75 2.85
CA PRO A 141 3.85 -3.11 2.38
C PRO A 141 3.28 -3.74 1.10
N MET A 142 4.11 -4.39 0.27
CA MET A 142 3.69 -4.97 -1.00
C MET A 142 2.68 -6.10 -0.81
N LEU A 143 2.78 -6.86 0.29
CA LEU A 143 1.78 -7.90 0.64
C LEU A 143 0.35 -7.34 0.68
N PHE A 144 0.18 -6.10 1.12
CA PHE A 144 -1.12 -5.47 1.23
C PHE A 144 -1.50 -4.69 -0.01
N ILE A 145 -0.53 -4.09 -0.70
CA ILE A 145 -0.73 -3.39 -1.97
C ILE A 145 -1.18 -4.38 -3.05
N ASP A 146 -0.50 -5.51 -3.18
CA ASP A 146 -0.84 -6.55 -4.16
C ASP A 146 -2.24 -7.11 -3.89
N LYS A 147 -2.55 -7.38 -2.62
CA LYS A 147 -3.90 -7.80 -2.23
C LYS A 147 -4.96 -6.74 -2.56
N PHE A 148 -4.64 -5.45 -2.41
CA PHE A 148 -5.54 -4.37 -2.82
C PHE A 148 -5.73 -4.33 -4.33
N ILE A 149 -4.66 -4.44 -5.11
CA ILE A 149 -4.70 -4.42 -6.58
C ILE A 149 -5.51 -5.61 -7.08
N GLN A 150 -5.25 -6.83 -6.59
CA GLN A 150 -5.99 -8.03 -6.95
C GLN A 150 -7.48 -7.91 -6.65
N ARG A 151 -7.85 -7.39 -5.46
CA ARG A 151 -9.25 -7.17 -5.07
C ARG A 151 -9.99 -6.18 -5.98
N ASN A 152 -9.27 -5.20 -6.52
CA ASN A 152 -9.84 -4.14 -7.35
C ASN A 152 -9.61 -4.35 -8.86
N LYS A 153 -8.90 -5.42 -9.25
CA LYS A 153 -8.74 -5.80 -10.66
C LYS A 153 -10.12 -6.08 -11.24
N LYS A 154 -10.50 -5.30 -12.26
CA LYS A 154 -11.70 -5.59 -13.06
C LYS A 154 -11.34 -6.76 -13.98
N LEU A 155 -11.96 -7.90 -13.75
CA LEU A 155 -11.83 -9.05 -14.64
C LEU A 155 -12.63 -8.77 -15.93
N SER A 156 -12.07 -9.15 -17.07
CA SER A 156 -12.82 -9.24 -18.31
C SER A 156 -13.93 -10.29 -18.15
N LEU A 157 -14.94 -10.26 -19.03
CA LEU A 157 -15.97 -11.29 -19.02
C LEU A 157 -15.36 -12.68 -19.24
N GLU A 158 -14.41 -12.79 -20.17
CA GLU A 158 -13.73 -14.04 -20.50
C GLU A 158 -12.88 -14.56 -19.33
N GLU A 159 -12.10 -13.69 -18.67
CA GLU A 159 -11.37 -14.05 -17.46
C GLU A 159 -12.33 -14.53 -16.36
N SER A 160 -13.47 -13.86 -16.21
CA SER A 160 -14.49 -14.21 -15.22
C SER A 160 -15.14 -15.56 -15.52
N ILE A 161 -15.44 -15.83 -16.80
CA ILE A 161 -16.00 -17.11 -17.25
C ILE A 161 -15.04 -18.25 -16.93
N ASN A 162 -13.77 -18.13 -17.35
CA ASN A 162 -12.77 -19.16 -17.14
C ASN A 162 -12.54 -19.47 -15.65
N LEU A 163 -12.55 -18.44 -14.80
CA LEU A 163 -12.36 -18.59 -13.37
C LEU A 163 -13.54 -19.29 -12.68
N VAL A 164 -14.78 -18.89 -12.98
CA VAL A 164 -15.97 -19.55 -12.41
C VAL A 164 -16.09 -20.97 -12.95
N LYS A 165 -15.81 -21.19 -14.24
CA LYS A 165 -15.81 -22.51 -14.88
C LYS A 165 -14.89 -23.49 -14.15
N SER A 166 -13.64 -23.09 -13.94
CA SER A 166 -12.63 -23.92 -13.28
C SER A 166 -12.93 -24.16 -11.80
N ALA A 167 -13.40 -23.15 -11.07
CA ALA A 167 -13.70 -23.26 -9.65
C ALA A 167 -14.94 -24.12 -9.35
N ALA A 168 -15.98 -24.03 -10.19
CA ALA A 168 -17.24 -24.75 -10.01
C ALA A 168 -17.33 -26.06 -10.81
N GLY A 169 -16.34 -26.37 -11.66
CA GLY A 169 -16.34 -27.54 -12.53
C GLY A 169 -17.45 -27.52 -13.58
N LEU A 170 -17.79 -26.34 -14.11
CA LEU A 170 -18.87 -26.16 -15.08
C LEU A 170 -18.39 -26.36 -16.53
N GLU A 171 -19.32 -26.65 -17.43
CA GLU A 171 -19.03 -26.68 -18.87
C GLU A 171 -19.05 -25.27 -19.49
N GLU A 172 -18.34 -25.09 -20.61
CA GLU A 172 -18.29 -23.81 -21.33
C GLU A 172 -19.68 -23.31 -21.71
N ARG A 173 -20.51 -24.20 -22.27
CA ARG A 173 -21.90 -23.89 -22.69
C ARG A 173 -22.76 -23.43 -21.53
N THR A 174 -22.54 -23.97 -20.33
CA THR A 174 -23.25 -23.55 -19.12
C THR A 174 -22.86 -22.12 -18.75
N MET A 175 -21.58 -21.79 -18.81
CA MET A 175 -21.10 -20.43 -18.53
C MET A 175 -21.58 -19.42 -19.57
N GLU A 176 -21.55 -19.78 -20.86
CA GLU A 176 -22.12 -18.98 -21.94
C GLU A 176 -23.60 -18.69 -21.70
N TYR A 177 -24.39 -19.72 -21.37
CA TYR A 177 -25.81 -19.57 -21.04
C TYR A 177 -26.03 -18.66 -19.84
N ILE A 178 -25.26 -18.83 -18.76
CA ILE A 178 -25.36 -17.98 -17.56
C ILE A 178 -25.06 -16.52 -17.91
N ALA A 179 -24.00 -16.27 -18.67
CA ALA A 179 -23.58 -14.92 -19.03
C ALA A 179 -24.61 -14.20 -19.92
N SER A 180 -25.28 -14.92 -20.81
CA SER A 180 -26.15 -14.33 -21.86
C SER A 180 -27.65 -14.39 -21.56
N HIS A 181 -28.12 -15.38 -20.81
CA HIS A 181 -29.56 -15.65 -20.64
C HIS A 181 -30.03 -15.68 -19.19
N TYR A 182 -29.13 -15.82 -18.21
CA TYR A 182 -29.53 -15.87 -16.79
C TYR A 182 -29.72 -14.47 -16.21
N LYS A 183 -30.53 -14.38 -15.15
CA LYS A 183 -30.78 -13.10 -14.47
C LYS A 183 -29.45 -12.51 -13.98
N PHE A 184 -29.23 -11.24 -14.30
CA PHE A 184 -27.98 -10.49 -14.05
C PHE A 184 -26.77 -10.88 -14.96
N GLY A 185 -26.88 -11.92 -15.80
CA GLY A 185 -25.97 -12.21 -16.92
C GLY A 185 -24.48 -12.07 -16.60
N GLU A 186 -23.77 -11.28 -17.40
CA GLU A 186 -22.35 -10.95 -17.21
C GLU A 186 -22.01 -10.41 -15.81
N ASP A 187 -22.88 -9.60 -15.21
CA ASP A 187 -22.64 -9.00 -13.90
C ASP A 187 -22.63 -10.07 -12.81
N LEU A 188 -23.46 -11.11 -12.92
CA LEU A 188 -23.42 -12.28 -12.04
C LEU A 188 -22.07 -13.00 -12.16
N VAL A 189 -21.64 -13.29 -13.39
CA VAL A 189 -20.38 -14.02 -13.64
C VAL A 189 -19.18 -13.24 -13.10
N LYS A 190 -19.13 -11.92 -13.33
CA LYS A 190 -18.09 -11.04 -12.80
C LYS A 190 -18.11 -10.99 -11.26
N LYS A 191 -19.29 -10.98 -10.62
CA LYS A 191 -19.42 -11.03 -9.15
C LYS A 191 -18.97 -12.36 -8.56
N LEU A 192 -19.33 -13.48 -9.18
CA LEU A 192 -18.89 -14.82 -8.77
C LEU A 192 -17.38 -14.96 -8.90
N ALA A 193 -16.82 -14.55 -10.03
CA ALA A 193 -15.38 -14.55 -10.26
C ALA A 193 -14.63 -13.71 -9.22
N LYS A 194 -15.19 -12.55 -8.87
CA LYS A 194 -14.65 -11.71 -7.80
C LYS A 194 -14.72 -12.39 -6.42
N ALA A 195 -15.80 -13.10 -6.12
CA ALA A 195 -15.97 -13.81 -4.85
C ALA A 195 -14.97 -14.97 -4.67
N ILE A 196 -14.63 -15.65 -5.76
CA ILE A 196 -13.63 -16.74 -5.77
C ILE A 196 -12.21 -16.19 -5.50
N ASN A 197 -11.92 -14.96 -5.91
CA ASN A 197 -10.60 -14.31 -5.74
C ASN A 197 -10.43 -13.52 -4.42
N LEU A 198 -11.39 -13.58 -3.49
CA LEU A 198 -11.38 -12.86 -2.21
C LEU A 198 -10.91 -13.73 -1.04
#